data_AF-R6RM77-F1
#
_entry.id   AF-R6RM77-F1
#
_cell.length_a   1.000
_cell.length_b   1.000
_cell.length_c   1.000
_cell.angle_alpha   90.00
_cell.angle_beta   90.00
_cell.angle_gamma   90.00
#
_symmetry.space_group_name_H-M   'P 1'
#
loop_
_entity.id
_entity.type
_entity.pdbx_description
1 polymer ?
#
loop_
_entity_poly.entity_id
_entity_poly.type
_entity_poly.pdbx_seq_one_letter_code
_entity_poly.pdbx_strand_id
1 'polypeptide(L)'
;MRKFVILAVLFLSLLCASIFLIIWLPKSDLDKYIIMHNTNYSEKWNYKYANYNKEDQTLSIKFEKKSGAWNENLDNIYEIYKWLTVKVYETDNLKSYSFNLDFICNGEYFSIRNVSTDLNRLEIWCNTVVELDKISDKFSKATKLYLFPAYYKDITEIEGFDNLQYVCFSQAITDDEIATIQSYFPDCKFECNYSM
;
A
#
# COMPACT_ATOMS: atom_id res chain seq x y z
N MET A 1 36.10 -36.23 21.84
CA MET A 1 34.80 -35.60 22.13
C MET A 1 34.86 -34.07 22.21
N ARG A 2 35.69 -33.45 23.07
CA ARG A 2 35.73 -31.98 23.25
C ARG A 2 35.92 -31.17 21.96
N LYS A 3 36.83 -31.58 21.06
CA LYS A 3 37.08 -30.92 19.76
C LYS A 3 35.88 -31.01 18.79
N PHE A 4 35.16 -32.14 18.77
CA PHE A 4 33.98 -32.32 17.93
C PHE A 4 32.79 -31.48 18.42
N VAL A 5 32.62 -31.35 19.73
CA VAL A 5 31.59 -30.48 20.32
C VAL A 5 31.86 -29.00 19.99
N ILE A 6 33.11 -28.56 20.07
CA ILE A 6 33.50 -27.18 19.70
C ILE A 6 33.23 -26.91 18.21
N LEU A 7 33.56 -27.86 17.33
CA LEU A 7 33.31 -27.72 15.89
C LEU A 7 31.81 -27.65 15.57
N ALA A 8 30.99 -28.48 16.22
CA ALA A 8 29.54 -28.50 16.04
C ALA A 8 28.88 -27.20 16.53
N VAL A 9 29.32 -26.66 17.67
CA VAL A 9 28.83 -25.38 18.20
C VAL A 9 29.21 -24.21 17.26
N LEU A 10 30.43 -24.21 16.71
CA LEU A 10 30.87 -23.22 15.73
C LEU A 10 30.02 -23.28 14.44
N PHE A 11 29.76 -24.48 13.91
CA PHE A 11 28.92 -24.63 12.72
C PHE A 11 27.48 -24.17 12.97
N LEU A 12 26.90 -24.51 14.12
CA LEU A 12 25.53 -24.11 14.45
C LEU A 12 25.42 -22.59 14.65
N SER A 13 26.42 -21.97 15.28
CA SER A 13 26.45 -20.51 15.45
C SER A 13 26.68 -19.76 14.14
N LEU A 14 27.52 -20.26 13.24
CA LEU A 14 27.66 -19.75 11.86
C LEU A 14 26.36 -19.90 11.05
N LEU A 15 25.66 -21.03 11.19
CA LEU A 15 24.38 -21.24 10.53
C LEU A 15 23.33 -20.23 11.04
N CYS A 16 23.21 -20.08 12.37
CA CYS A 16 22.32 -19.09 12.98
C CYS A 16 22.66 -17.65 12.56
N ALA A 17 23.95 -17.29 12.51
CA ALA A 17 24.39 -15.97 12.05
C ALA A 17 24.05 -15.74 10.56
N SER A 18 24.24 -16.75 9.70
CA SER A 18 23.91 -16.66 8.28
C SER A 18 22.41 -16.49 8.04
N ILE A 19 21.57 -17.25 8.78
CA ILE A 19 20.11 -17.11 8.75
C ILE A 19 19.71 -15.71 9.25
N PHE A 20 20.33 -15.22 10.33
CA PHE A 20 20.08 -13.88 10.86
C PHE A 20 20.42 -12.80 9.82
N LEU A 21 21.58 -12.91 9.16
CA LEU A 21 22.02 -11.99 8.11
C LEU A 21 21.05 -11.97 6.91
N ILE A 22 20.65 -13.14 6.42
CA ILE A 22 19.70 -13.27 5.29
C ILE A 22 18.34 -12.62 5.65
N ILE A 23 17.92 -12.70 6.91
CA ILE A 23 16.62 -12.18 7.36
C ILE A 23 16.66 -10.69 7.68
N TRP A 24 17.73 -10.20 8.32
CA TRP A 24 17.78 -8.83 8.85
C TRP A 24 18.40 -7.81 7.90
N LEU A 25 19.37 -8.20 7.06
CA LEU A 25 20.00 -7.27 6.13
C LEU A 25 18.99 -6.61 5.17
N PRO A 26 18.09 -7.35 4.50
CA PRO A 26 17.16 -6.77 3.53
C PRO A 26 16.19 -5.78 4.18
N LYS A 27 15.74 -6.09 5.40
CA LYS A 27 14.90 -5.18 6.21
C LYS A 27 15.64 -3.89 6.51
N SER A 28 16.90 -4.00 6.95
CA SER A 28 17.71 -2.82 7.26
C SER A 28 17.98 -1.96 6.03
N ASP A 29 18.13 -2.58 4.86
CA ASP A 29 18.53 -1.86 3.64
C ASP A 29 17.36 -1.13 2.99
N LEU A 30 16.14 -1.70 3.00
CA LEU A 30 14.96 -0.97 2.58
C LEU A 30 14.66 0.20 3.53
N ASP A 31 14.68 -0.03 4.85
CA ASP A 31 14.43 1.03 5.84
C ASP A 31 15.46 2.17 5.70
N LYS A 32 16.75 1.84 5.57
CA LYS A 32 17.81 2.82 5.31
C LYS A 32 17.57 3.56 4.00
N TYR A 33 17.19 2.85 2.94
CA TYR A 33 16.92 3.46 1.66
C TYR A 33 15.76 4.45 1.75
N ILE A 34 14.69 4.09 2.46
CA ILE A 34 13.55 4.97 2.69
C ILE A 34 14.02 6.24 3.40
N ILE A 35 14.71 6.07 4.53
CA ILE A 35 15.24 7.18 5.33
C ILE A 35 16.24 8.05 4.54
N MET A 36 17.08 7.47 3.67
CA MET A 36 18.03 8.25 2.87
C MET A 36 17.34 9.17 1.86
N HIS A 37 16.16 8.81 1.38
CA HIS A 37 15.39 9.61 0.44
C HIS A 37 14.32 10.46 1.15
N ASN A 38 14.53 10.73 2.44
CA ASN A 38 13.66 11.58 3.24
C ASN A 38 13.40 12.94 2.60
N THR A 39 14.36 13.52 1.87
CA THR A 39 14.15 14.78 1.14
C THR A 39 13.01 14.73 0.12
N ASN A 40 12.64 13.54 -0.38
CA ASN A 40 11.60 13.38 -1.41
C ASN A 40 10.17 13.38 -0.84
N TYR A 41 10.01 13.10 0.46
CA TYR A 41 8.68 12.99 1.10
C TYR A 41 8.55 13.77 2.41
N SER A 42 9.65 14.19 3.01
CA SER A 42 9.69 14.73 4.39
C SER A 42 8.97 16.04 4.59
N GLU A 43 8.63 16.77 3.54
CA GLU A 43 7.85 17.99 3.68
C GLU A 43 6.42 17.67 4.12
N LYS A 44 5.84 16.60 3.56
CA LYS A 44 4.44 16.21 3.76
C LYS A 44 4.27 15.00 4.66
N TRP A 45 5.28 14.13 4.76
CA TRP A 45 5.19 12.84 5.44
C TRP A 45 6.36 12.55 6.38
N ASN A 46 6.08 11.77 7.42
CA ASN A 46 7.04 11.13 8.28
C ASN A 46 7.03 9.63 7.99
N TYR A 47 8.16 9.07 7.57
CA TYR A 47 8.32 7.62 7.62
C TYR A 47 8.23 7.12 9.08
N LYS A 48 7.48 6.05 9.31
CA LYS A 48 7.33 5.44 10.64
C LYS A 48 8.06 4.11 10.74
N TYR A 49 7.67 3.15 9.90
CA TYR A 49 8.28 1.83 9.88
C TYR A 49 7.91 1.06 8.60
N ALA A 50 8.68 0.02 8.33
CA ALA A 50 8.31 -1.06 7.44
C ALA A 50 8.25 -2.37 8.24
N ASN A 51 7.18 -3.13 8.02
CA ASN A 51 6.96 -4.42 8.65
C ASN A 51 6.87 -5.52 7.59
N TYR A 52 7.42 -6.69 7.93
CA TYR A 52 7.56 -7.82 7.02
C TYR A 52 6.80 -8.99 7.62
N ASN A 53 5.70 -9.36 7.00
CA ASN A 53 5.00 -10.59 7.32
C ASN A 53 5.51 -11.68 6.37
N LYS A 54 6.22 -12.66 6.94
CA LYS A 54 6.79 -13.77 6.18
C LYS A 54 5.77 -14.84 5.80
N GLU A 55 4.78 -15.06 6.67
CA GLU A 55 3.75 -16.07 6.45
C GLU A 55 2.90 -15.67 5.24
N ASP A 56 2.50 -14.41 5.20
CA ASP A 56 1.65 -13.86 4.14
C ASP A 56 2.44 -13.20 2.99
N GLN A 57 3.78 -13.29 3.02
CA GLN A 57 4.68 -12.62 2.06
C GLN A 57 4.26 -11.17 1.77
N THR A 58 3.99 -10.41 2.84
CA THR A 58 3.48 -9.05 2.76
C THR A 58 4.44 -8.07 3.42
N LEU A 59 4.76 -6.99 2.72
CA LEU A 59 5.53 -5.85 3.22
C LEU A 59 4.59 -4.68 3.47
N SER A 60 4.54 -4.13 4.68
CA SER A 60 3.71 -2.94 4.98
C SER A 60 4.59 -1.78 5.39
N ILE A 61 4.52 -0.67 4.65
CA ILE A 61 5.29 0.55 4.88
C ILE A 61 4.33 1.65 5.31
N LYS A 62 4.64 2.32 6.42
CA LYS A 62 3.76 3.33 7.01
C LYS A 62 4.38 4.72 7.06
N PHE A 63 3.59 5.69 6.64
CA PHE A 63 3.85 7.12 6.67
C PHE A 63 2.79 7.84 7.50
N GLU A 64 3.20 8.82 8.30
CA GLU A 64 2.30 9.71 9.01
C GLU A 64 2.37 11.11 8.44
N LYS A 65 1.21 11.73 8.24
CA LYS A 65 1.11 13.08 7.69
C LYS A 65 1.75 14.11 8.61
N LYS A 66 2.49 15.05 8.03
CA LYS A 66 3.01 16.24 8.70
C LYS A 66 2.12 17.47 8.46
N SER A 67 1.72 17.68 7.21
CA SER A 67 1.11 18.92 6.75
C SER A 67 0.31 18.74 5.45
N GLY A 68 -0.39 19.79 5.03
CA GLY A 68 -1.14 19.84 3.75
C GLY A 68 -2.54 19.23 3.82
N ALA A 69 -3.37 19.50 2.81
CA ALA A 69 -4.62 18.76 2.62
C ALA A 69 -4.33 17.39 1.95
N TRP A 70 -5.24 16.42 2.08
CA TRP A 70 -5.04 15.10 1.45
C TRP A 70 -5.03 15.17 -0.08
N ASN A 71 -5.91 15.97 -0.67
CA ASN A 71 -5.93 16.26 -2.10
C ASN A 71 -4.61 16.85 -2.62
N GLU A 72 -3.97 17.75 -1.86
CA GLU A 72 -2.67 18.34 -2.23
C GLU A 72 -1.54 17.32 -2.15
N ASN A 73 -1.67 16.34 -1.27
CA ASN A 73 -0.65 15.35 -1.04
C ASN A 73 -0.78 14.11 -1.95
N LEU A 74 -1.84 13.98 -2.75
CA LEU A 74 -2.05 12.77 -3.56
C LEU A 74 -0.95 12.58 -4.62
N ASP A 75 -0.49 13.66 -5.25
CA ASP A 75 0.66 13.61 -6.16
C ASP A 75 1.92 13.10 -5.42
N ASN A 76 2.15 13.59 -4.20
CA ASN A 76 3.29 13.15 -3.41
C ASN A 76 3.16 11.69 -2.95
N ILE A 77 1.95 11.24 -2.58
CA ILE A 77 1.65 9.83 -2.31
C ILE A 77 1.97 8.98 -3.54
N TYR A 78 1.54 9.41 -4.73
CA TYR A 78 1.79 8.69 -5.97
C TYR A 78 3.27 8.62 -6.34
N GLU A 79 4.04 9.70 -6.14
CA GLU A 79 5.48 9.68 -6.34
C GLU A 79 6.19 8.72 -5.37
N ILE A 80 5.81 8.73 -4.08
CA ILE A 80 6.33 7.77 -3.09
C ILE A 80 6.00 6.34 -3.52
N TYR A 81 4.76 6.10 -3.96
CA TYR A 81 4.33 4.80 -4.46
C TYR A 81 5.18 4.32 -5.64
N LYS A 82 5.38 5.14 -6.68
CA LYS A 82 6.19 4.78 -7.85
C LYS A 82 7.63 4.45 -7.45
N TRP A 83 8.23 5.31 -6.64
CA TRP A 83 9.61 5.15 -6.20
C TRP A 83 9.81 3.88 -5.35
N LEU A 84 8.91 3.62 -4.40
CA LEU A 84 8.96 2.40 -3.59
C LEU A 84 8.67 1.15 -4.40
N THR A 85 7.75 1.22 -5.37
CA THR A 85 7.46 0.11 -6.30
C THR A 85 8.74 -0.36 -6.99
N VAL A 86 9.48 0.57 -7.60
CA VAL A 86 10.76 0.27 -8.24
C VAL A 86 11.73 -0.36 -7.24
N LYS A 87 11.90 0.27 -6.07
CA LYS A 87 12.90 -0.20 -5.11
C LYS A 87 12.60 -1.58 -4.53
N VAL A 88 11.34 -1.84 -4.19
CA VAL A 88 10.92 -3.11 -3.62
C VAL A 88 11.18 -4.24 -4.62
N TYR A 89 10.83 -4.05 -5.90
CA TYR A 89 11.03 -5.07 -6.93
C TYR A 89 12.47 -5.15 -7.47
N GLU A 90 13.32 -4.16 -7.23
CA GLU A 90 14.77 -4.32 -7.42
C GLU A 90 15.45 -5.13 -6.31
N THR A 91 14.81 -5.25 -5.14
CA THR A 91 15.38 -5.96 -3.99
C THR A 91 15.06 -7.45 -4.10
N ASP A 92 16.06 -8.28 -4.44
CA ASP A 92 15.87 -9.69 -4.79
C ASP A 92 15.01 -10.49 -3.81
N ASN A 93 15.20 -10.29 -2.50
CA ASN A 93 14.46 -11.02 -1.46
C ASN A 93 13.02 -10.51 -1.23
N LEU A 94 12.62 -9.43 -1.89
CA LEU A 94 11.28 -8.82 -1.76
C LEU A 94 10.49 -8.90 -3.07
N LYS A 95 11.07 -9.41 -4.16
CA LYS A 95 10.40 -9.53 -5.47
C LYS A 95 9.09 -10.33 -5.42
N SER A 96 9.03 -11.34 -4.56
CA SER A 96 7.84 -12.19 -4.39
C SER A 96 6.84 -11.62 -3.38
N TYR A 97 7.17 -10.54 -2.69
CA TYR A 97 6.29 -9.95 -1.69
C TYR A 97 5.23 -9.09 -2.37
N SER A 98 4.00 -9.17 -1.87
CA SER A 98 3.06 -8.06 -2.03
C SER A 98 3.49 -6.93 -1.09
N PHE A 99 3.29 -5.67 -1.48
CA PHE A 99 3.53 -4.57 -0.56
C PHE A 99 2.34 -3.61 -0.45
N ASN A 100 2.25 -3.03 0.75
CA ASN A 100 1.20 -2.13 1.18
C ASN A 100 1.85 -0.81 1.62
N LEU A 101 1.26 0.31 1.21
CA LEU A 101 1.63 1.64 1.69
C LEU A 101 0.47 2.22 2.47
N ASP A 102 0.76 2.66 3.69
CA ASP A 102 -0.20 3.25 4.61
C ASP A 102 0.16 4.70 4.89
N PHE A 103 -0.64 5.63 4.42
CA PHE A 103 -0.55 7.04 4.76
C PHE A 103 -1.64 7.35 5.80
N ILE A 104 -1.28 7.91 6.95
CA ILE A 104 -2.23 8.11 8.06
C ILE A 104 -2.16 9.51 8.68
N CYS A 105 -3.29 9.98 9.23
CA CYS A 105 -3.38 11.23 10.00
C CYS A 105 -4.65 11.24 10.86
N ASN A 106 -4.55 11.34 12.20
CA ASN A 106 -5.69 11.64 13.08
C ASN A 106 -7.02 10.90 12.75
N GLY A 107 -6.96 9.58 12.56
CA GLY A 107 -8.14 8.76 12.23
C GLY A 107 -8.44 8.65 10.73
N GLU A 108 -7.87 9.52 9.92
CA GLU A 108 -7.90 9.44 8.46
C GLU A 108 -6.75 8.60 7.91
N TYR A 109 -6.96 8.00 6.73
CA TYR A 109 -5.91 7.28 6.02
C TYR A 109 -6.13 7.22 4.52
N PHE A 110 -5.04 6.99 3.79
CA PHE A 110 -5.04 6.57 2.40
C PHE A 110 -4.07 5.39 2.31
N SER A 111 -4.56 4.23 1.87
CA SER A 111 -3.75 3.02 1.77
C SER A 111 -3.79 2.46 0.36
N ILE A 112 -2.62 2.07 -0.11
CA ILE A 112 -2.40 1.37 -1.37
C ILE A 112 -2.04 -0.06 -0.97
N ARG A 113 -2.90 -1.03 -1.28
CA ARG A 113 -2.76 -2.43 -0.83
C ARG A 113 -2.52 -3.38 -1.99
N ASN A 114 -1.91 -4.51 -1.68
CA ASN A 114 -1.67 -5.62 -2.59
C ASN A 114 -0.91 -5.21 -3.86
N VAL A 115 0.04 -4.28 -3.73
CA VAL A 115 0.94 -3.95 -4.83
C VAL A 115 1.77 -5.19 -5.11
N SER A 116 1.67 -5.69 -6.34
CA SER A 116 2.36 -6.87 -6.86
C SER A 116 3.03 -6.53 -8.18
N THR A 117 3.96 -7.37 -8.65
CA THR A 117 4.61 -7.23 -9.96
C THR A 117 3.63 -7.14 -11.12
N ASP A 118 2.46 -7.76 -10.94
CA ASP A 118 1.46 -7.88 -11.98
C ASP A 118 0.60 -6.62 -12.06
N LEU A 119 0.67 -5.74 -11.04
CA LEU A 119 0.02 -4.42 -10.87
C LEU A 119 -1.50 -4.36 -11.15
N ASN A 120 -2.12 -5.49 -11.51
CA ASN A 120 -3.49 -5.61 -11.98
C ASN A 120 -4.49 -5.86 -10.84
N ARG A 121 -4.06 -5.85 -9.57
CA ARG A 121 -4.88 -6.21 -8.41
C ARG A 121 -4.71 -5.25 -7.24
N LEU A 122 -4.35 -4.01 -7.55
CA LEU A 122 -4.21 -2.96 -6.56
C LEU A 122 -5.56 -2.69 -5.89
N GLU A 123 -5.54 -2.47 -4.58
CA GLU A 123 -6.69 -1.99 -3.83
C GLU A 123 -6.37 -0.62 -3.23
N ILE A 124 -7.34 0.30 -3.31
CA ILE A 124 -7.24 1.61 -2.66
C ILE A 124 -8.22 1.65 -1.50
N TRP A 125 -7.72 1.97 -0.33
CA TRP A 125 -8.54 2.25 0.84
C TRP A 125 -8.37 3.72 1.20
N CYS A 126 -9.44 4.48 1.06
CA CYS A 126 -9.46 5.91 1.33
C CYS A 126 -10.41 6.14 2.50
N ASN A 127 -9.89 6.57 3.64
CA ASN A 127 -10.67 7.10 4.75
C ASN A 127 -10.34 8.57 4.97
N THR A 128 -10.60 9.39 3.94
CA THR A 128 -10.30 10.81 3.94
C THR A 128 -10.98 11.49 2.76
N VAL A 129 -11.02 12.82 2.78
CA VAL A 129 -11.58 13.65 1.71
C VAL A 129 -10.58 13.77 0.55
N VAL A 130 -10.70 12.86 -0.41
CA VAL A 130 -10.03 12.91 -1.72
C VAL A 130 -11.06 12.72 -2.83
N GLU A 131 -10.91 13.48 -3.91
CA GLU A 131 -11.80 13.41 -5.09
C GLU A 131 -11.51 12.14 -5.91
N LEU A 132 -12.55 11.49 -6.44
CA LEU A 132 -12.43 10.17 -7.06
C LEU A 132 -11.71 10.25 -8.41
N ASP A 133 -11.92 11.34 -9.15
CA ASP A 133 -11.20 11.67 -10.39
C ASP A 133 -9.67 11.74 -10.18
N LYS A 134 -9.22 12.28 -9.06
CA LYS A 134 -7.79 12.33 -8.70
C LYS A 134 -7.24 10.96 -8.33
N ILE A 135 -8.05 10.12 -7.68
CA ILE A 135 -7.66 8.74 -7.40
C ILE A 135 -7.52 7.97 -8.72
N SER A 136 -8.50 8.06 -9.62
CA SER A 136 -8.47 7.34 -10.90
C SER A 136 -7.35 7.82 -11.83
N ASP A 137 -7.04 9.12 -11.87
CA ASP A 137 -5.91 9.67 -12.65
C ASP A 137 -4.55 9.04 -12.26
N LYS A 138 -4.36 8.71 -10.98
CA LYS A 138 -3.10 8.12 -10.48
C LYS A 138 -3.15 6.60 -10.35
N PHE A 139 -4.31 6.04 -10.06
CA PHE A 139 -4.50 4.64 -9.68
C PHE A 139 -5.57 3.96 -10.53
N SER A 140 -5.64 4.28 -11.84
CA SER A 140 -6.63 3.73 -12.78
C SER A 140 -6.71 2.19 -12.78
N LYS A 141 -5.58 1.52 -12.48
CA LYS A 141 -5.47 0.05 -12.39
C LYS A 141 -6.01 -0.55 -11.09
N ALA A 142 -6.55 0.25 -10.17
CA ALA A 142 -7.18 -0.25 -8.97
C ALA A 142 -8.40 -1.12 -9.32
N THR A 143 -8.44 -2.31 -8.74
CA THR A 143 -9.54 -3.27 -8.95
C THR A 143 -10.52 -3.30 -7.79
N LYS A 144 -10.12 -2.77 -6.64
CA LYS A 144 -11.00 -2.61 -5.49
C LYS A 144 -10.82 -1.24 -4.87
N LEU A 145 -11.96 -0.62 -4.56
CA LEU A 145 -12.01 0.65 -3.86
C LEU A 145 -12.76 0.47 -2.54
N TYR A 146 -12.21 1.02 -1.48
CA TYR A 146 -12.87 1.12 -0.19
C TYR A 146 -12.90 2.60 0.19
N LEU A 147 -14.10 3.20 0.11
CA LEU A 147 -14.33 4.64 0.13
C LEU A 147 -15.07 5.03 1.42
N PHE A 148 -14.30 5.56 2.37
CA PHE A 148 -14.74 6.08 3.66
C PHE A 148 -14.33 7.56 3.78
N PRO A 149 -15.15 8.42 4.39
CA PRO A 149 -15.94 9.41 3.64
C PRO A 149 -15.25 10.03 2.40
N ALA A 150 -15.06 9.27 1.31
CA ALA A 150 -14.51 9.83 0.08
C ALA A 150 -15.50 10.82 -0.55
N TYR A 151 -15.00 11.90 -1.15
CA TYR A 151 -15.83 12.97 -1.70
C TYR A 151 -15.81 12.90 -3.22
N TYR A 152 -16.82 12.29 -3.82
CA TYR A 152 -17.07 12.43 -5.26
C TYR A 152 -18.16 13.49 -5.46
N LYS A 153 -18.00 14.37 -6.46
CA LYS A 153 -19.07 15.30 -6.82
C LYS A 153 -20.09 14.63 -7.73
N ASP A 154 -19.58 13.74 -8.58
CA ASP A 154 -20.36 12.93 -9.50
C ASP A 154 -19.83 11.48 -9.46
N ILE A 155 -20.73 10.50 -9.36
CA ILE A 155 -20.33 9.10 -9.35
C ILE A 155 -19.70 8.68 -10.69
N THR A 156 -19.95 9.42 -11.78
CA THR A 156 -19.32 9.15 -13.08
C THR A 156 -17.80 9.27 -13.04
N GLU A 157 -17.23 9.95 -12.04
CA GLU A 157 -15.76 10.01 -11.83
C GLU A 157 -15.13 8.61 -11.71
N ILE A 158 -15.92 7.58 -11.39
CA ILE A 158 -15.49 6.18 -11.33
C ILE A 158 -15.18 5.58 -12.71
N GLU A 159 -15.59 6.21 -13.82
CA GLU A 159 -15.30 5.73 -15.17
C GLU A 159 -13.79 5.68 -15.47
N GLY A 160 -12.99 6.48 -14.74
CA GLY A 160 -11.54 6.55 -14.91
C GLY A 160 -10.76 5.30 -14.49
N PHE A 161 -11.41 4.27 -13.94
CA PHE A 161 -10.77 3.01 -13.60
C PHE A 161 -10.84 1.99 -14.75
N ASP A 162 -9.80 1.20 -14.94
CA ASP A 162 -9.67 0.31 -16.11
C ASP A 162 -10.52 -0.98 -15.97
N ASN A 163 -10.58 -1.55 -14.77
CA ASN A 163 -11.21 -2.85 -14.51
C ASN A 163 -11.64 -2.97 -13.05
N LEU A 164 -12.59 -2.13 -12.63
CA LEU A 164 -13.06 -2.11 -11.26
C LEU A 164 -13.96 -3.33 -10.97
N GLN A 165 -13.62 -4.09 -9.93
CA GLN A 165 -14.27 -5.36 -9.57
C GLN A 165 -15.08 -5.26 -8.28
N TYR A 166 -14.74 -4.31 -7.41
CA TYR A 166 -15.39 -4.15 -6.11
C TYR A 166 -15.31 -2.71 -5.63
N VAL A 167 -16.42 -2.21 -5.08
CA VAL A 167 -16.47 -0.91 -4.39
C VAL A 167 -17.22 -1.05 -3.08
N CYS A 168 -16.57 -0.64 -1.99
CA CYS A 168 -17.20 -0.47 -0.68
C CYS A 168 -17.39 1.02 -0.40
N PHE A 169 -18.60 1.40 0.02
CA PHE A 169 -18.92 2.75 0.47
C PHE A 169 -19.25 2.76 1.95
N SER A 170 -18.76 3.79 2.66
CA SER A 170 -19.15 4.06 4.06
C SER A 170 -20.44 4.87 4.18
N GLN A 171 -20.97 5.36 3.06
CA GLN A 171 -22.17 6.18 2.98
C GLN A 171 -23.22 5.48 2.12
N ALA A 172 -24.48 5.87 2.31
CA ALA A 172 -25.55 5.42 1.44
C ALA A 172 -25.29 5.93 0.02
N ILE A 173 -25.48 5.06 -0.96
CA ILE A 173 -25.52 5.38 -2.38
C ILE A 173 -26.90 5.06 -2.92
N THR A 174 -27.31 5.77 -3.95
CA THR A 174 -28.61 5.63 -4.60
C THR A 174 -28.61 4.50 -5.63
N ASP A 175 -29.80 4.01 -5.98
CA ASP A 175 -29.95 3.01 -7.05
C ASP A 175 -29.44 3.52 -8.40
N ASP A 176 -29.60 4.82 -8.67
CA ASP A 176 -29.09 5.48 -9.89
C ASP A 176 -27.55 5.50 -9.92
N GLU A 177 -26.90 5.74 -8.78
CA GLU A 177 -25.44 5.68 -8.66
C GLU A 177 -24.94 4.25 -8.85
N ILE A 178 -25.62 3.25 -8.26
CA ILE A 178 -25.31 1.83 -8.48
C ILE A 178 -25.44 1.48 -9.96
N ALA A 179 -26.54 1.87 -10.60
CA ALA A 179 -26.78 1.63 -12.02
C ALA A 179 -25.70 2.30 -12.90
N THR A 180 -25.26 3.49 -12.52
CA THR A 180 -24.17 4.20 -13.20
C THR A 180 -22.87 3.41 -13.11
N ILE A 181 -22.47 2.95 -11.92
CA ILE A 181 -21.25 2.15 -11.77
C ILE A 181 -21.36 0.83 -12.55
N GLN A 182 -22.51 0.16 -12.51
CA GLN A 182 -22.77 -1.07 -13.27
C GLN A 182 -22.75 -0.86 -14.78
N SER A 183 -23.10 0.34 -15.26
CA SER A 183 -23.02 0.67 -16.69
C SER A 183 -21.57 0.68 -17.20
N TYR A 184 -20.62 1.09 -16.34
CA TYR A 184 -19.19 1.07 -16.64
C TYR A 184 -18.55 -0.29 -16.31
N PHE A 185 -18.98 -0.93 -15.21
CA PHE A 185 -18.42 -2.18 -14.71
C PHE A 185 -19.54 -3.17 -14.35
N PRO A 186 -20.07 -3.92 -15.35
CA PRO A 186 -21.26 -4.76 -15.17
C PRO A 186 -21.14 -5.83 -14.07
N ASP A 187 -19.93 -6.36 -13.87
CA ASP A 187 -19.65 -7.42 -12.89
C ASP A 187 -19.12 -6.89 -11.55
N CYS A 188 -19.05 -5.55 -11.39
CA CYS A 188 -18.55 -4.96 -10.16
C CYS A 188 -19.47 -5.28 -8.98
N LYS A 189 -18.86 -5.68 -7.86
CA LYS A 189 -19.57 -5.95 -6.60
C LYS A 189 -19.62 -4.71 -5.73
N PHE A 190 -20.70 -4.56 -4.98
CA PHE A 190 -20.92 -3.40 -4.11
C PHE A 190 -21.20 -3.82 -2.69
N GLU A 191 -20.65 -3.06 -1.74
CA GLU A 191 -20.96 -3.19 -0.32
C GLU A 191 -21.16 -1.80 0.28
N CYS A 192 -22.26 -1.62 1.02
CA CYS A 192 -22.47 -0.42 1.82
C CYS A 192 -22.25 -0.81 3.28
N ASN A 193 -21.12 -0.37 3.84
CA ASN A 193 -20.79 -0.64 5.23
C ASN A 193 -21.09 0.60 6.09
N TYR A 194 -22.31 0.65 6.62
CA TYR A 194 -22.79 1.73 7.50
C TYR A 194 -22.18 1.71 8.91
N SER A 195 -21.23 0.81 9.20
CA SER A 195 -20.82 0.46 10.57
C SER A 195 -19.32 0.57 10.86
N MET A 196 -18.53 1.25 10.02
CA MET A 196 -17.13 1.60 10.33
C MET A 196 -16.97 3.01 10.87
#